data_AF-S5TCI8-F1
#
_entry.id   AF-S5TCI8-F1
#
_cell.length_a   1.000
_cell.length_b   1.000
_cell.length_c   1.000
_cell.angle_alpha   90.00
_cell.angle_beta   90.00
_cell.angle_gamma   90.00
#
_symmetry.space_group_name_H-M   'P 1'
#
loop_
_entity.id
_entity.type
_entity.pdbx_description
1 polymer ?
#
loop_
_entity_poly.entity_id
_entity_poly.type
_entity_poly.pdbx_seq_one_letter_code
_entity_poly.pdbx_strand_id
1 'polypeptide(L)'
;GKYKEMMKEVELNQGQSVDLSQAEDLIIGQRQSKALETNEPTINPNQGLQSSIETSTPTQTTQMPQSQQVNPNLLNAATALSGSMQDLLNYVNAGLTKETDGNKQIDLIKEAATVILNNEKSDIAEKQANIIALTENTVNNNDLTPDTKVAGVNAVLETIKNDQNTPDLEKSKMLEATVAIALNSENLEPKQKQQMLEKAVDVGLSLKDDASRAAAIDGITDAAIKSNLSTEDKGTMLIAVGDKVNASELSNAEKQKLLGSVLKKGVEVQVLSPEQQQLMQQNLDKITAEQTKKDTIKKVNDILFDPLSNTELKTTNIQAITSNVLDSPAKVEVKSEIIEGITNTVAGSSLEAKDKAEIVKGVGETIATHSDTSLSLPGKALIIASAEKGIAESKTDLPDRELMTKGLVDGIYEGKGGPEITKAVSSGIDNSNINNSEKEALKKAKDAASEAALDRETQNLTEGLKGQNIEEPKPRDDIYNKAQDVANALKNVITPVLDAHPEKREVSKEEVVKKTSNILNDISKLAVEKVNNFRAMLSPDGNLKTLEEKRAESTKKVDELVK
;
A
#
# COMPACT_ATOMS: atom_id res chain seq x y z
N GLY A 1 -2.34 8.46 39.10
CA GLY A 1 -1.99 9.87 38.81
C GLY A 1 -0.50 10.07 38.88
N LYS A 2 0.18 9.90 37.74
CA LYS A 2 1.54 10.37 37.42
C LYS A 2 1.67 10.54 35.90
N TYR A 3 0.93 9.75 35.13
CA TYR A 3 0.73 9.92 33.69
C TYR A 3 -0.13 11.14 33.30
N LYS A 4 -0.96 11.64 34.23
CA LYS A 4 -1.86 12.78 34.00
C LYS A 4 -1.22 14.14 34.31
N GLU A 5 -0.07 14.16 35.00
CA GLU A 5 0.70 15.38 35.25
C GLU A 5 1.70 15.66 34.11
N MET A 6 2.37 14.62 33.55
CA MET A 6 3.27 14.81 32.39
C MET A 6 2.56 15.31 31.13
N MET A 7 1.29 14.93 30.91
CA MET A 7 0.50 15.45 29.78
C MET A 7 0.14 16.93 29.94
N LYS A 8 0.16 17.47 31.17
CA LYS A 8 -0.17 18.87 31.46
C LYS A 8 1.02 19.81 31.25
N GLU A 9 2.24 19.28 31.30
CA GLU A 9 3.49 20.02 31.07
C GLU A 9 3.83 20.12 29.56
N VAL A 10 3.24 19.26 28.73
CA VAL A 10 3.34 19.33 27.25
C VAL A 10 2.31 20.29 26.64
N GLU A 11 1.16 20.50 27.29
CA GLU A 11 0.11 21.44 26.83
C GLU A 11 0.45 22.92 27.09
N LEU A 12 1.46 23.23 27.91
CA LEU A 12 1.79 24.62 28.28
C LEU A 12 2.83 25.30 27.36
N ASN A 13 3.35 24.60 26.35
CA ASN A 13 4.35 25.14 25.42
C ASN A 13 3.92 25.15 23.93
N GLN A 14 2.67 24.80 23.60
CA GLN A 14 2.14 24.99 22.24
C GLN A 14 1.45 26.36 22.08
N GLY A 15 2.22 27.43 22.21
CA GLY A 15 1.68 28.80 22.12
C GLY A 15 2.66 29.95 22.00
N GLN A 16 3.92 29.72 21.64
CA GLN A 16 4.85 30.81 21.27
C GLN A 16 5.33 30.61 19.84
N SER A 17 4.70 31.33 18.91
CA SER A 17 5.26 31.55 17.57
C SER A 17 6.49 32.44 17.72
N VAL A 18 7.67 31.92 17.38
CA VAL A 18 8.84 32.74 17.13
C VAL A 18 8.86 33.04 15.64
N ASP A 19 8.70 34.31 15.31
CA ASP A 19 8.85 34.89 13.97
C ASP A 19 10.32 34.73 13.52
N LEU A 20 10.54 34.03 12.41
CA LEU A 20 11.88 33.76 11.84
C LEU A 20 12.30 34.79 10.79
N SER A 21 11.67 35.96 10.72
CA SER A 21 12.04 37.01 9.78
C SER A 21 13.09 37.99 10.33
N GLN A 22 14.26 37.50 10.78
CA GLN A 22 15.45 38.35 11.01
C GLN A 22 16.73 37.52 11.25
N ALA A 23 17.34 36.97 10.19
CA ALA A 23 18.75 36.52 10.22
C ALA A 23 19.40 36.43 8.82
N GLU A 24 18.93 37.20 7.84
CA GLU A 24 19.63 37.44 6.58
C GLU A 24 20.01 38.92 6.50
N ASP A 25 20.97 39.36 7.32
CA ASP A 25 21.73 40.57 7.03
C ASP A 25 22.98 40.66 7.91
N LEU A 26 23.99 39.86 7.59
CA LEU A 26 25.37 40.15 7.96
C LEU A 26 26.29 39.35 7.06
N ILE A 27 27.28 40.05 6.49
CA ILE A 27 28.37 39.56 5.64
C ILE A 27 28.09 39.54 4.13
N ILE A 28 27.59 40.63 3.55
CA ILE A 28 28.08 41.13 2.24
C ILE A 28 28.10 42.66 2.26
N GLY A 29 29.29 43.26 2.28
CA GLY A 29 29.47 44.66 1.91
C GLY A 29 30.27 45.52 2.89
N GLN A 30 31.60 45.45 2.82
CA GLN A 30 32.50 46.63 2.80
C GLN A 30 33.96 46.16 2.75
N ARG A 31 34.47 45.93 1.53
CA ARG A 31 35.91 46.02 1.25
C ARG A 31 36.13 46.99 0.08
N GLN A 32 36.58 48.18 0.44
CA GLN A 32 37.46 49.06 -0.33
C GLN A 32 38.55 49.49 0.67
N SER A 33 39.85 49.66 0.42
CA SER A 33 40.80 49.40 -0.66
C SER A 33 42.19 49.81 -0.11
N LYS A 34 43.28 49.32 -0.73
CA LYS A 34 44.69 49.84 -0.73
C LYS A 34 45.54 49.61 0.55
N ALA A 35 46.83 49.21 0.49
CA ALA A 35 47.75 48.93 -0.62
C ALA A 35 49.07 48.23 -0.16
N LEU A 36 49.73 47.50 -1.10
CA LEU A 36 51.19 47.28 -1.32
C LEU A 36 51.98 46.39 -0.29
N GLU A 37 52.88 45.45 -0.63
CA GLU A 37 53.54 45.04 -1.89
C GLU A 37 54.36 43.73 -1.70
N THR A 38 54.53 42.94 -2.80
CA THR A 38 55.65 41.99 -3.15
C THR A 38 55.94 40.74 -2.30
N ASN A 39 56.31 39.54 -2.80
CA ASN A 39 56.67 38.98 -4.11
C ASN A 39 56.43 37.44 -4.09
N GLU A 40 55.96 36.85 -5.21
CA GLU A 40 56.04 35.40 -5.49
C GLU A 40 57.47 35.00 -5.91
N PRO A 41 57.81 33.69 -6.02
CA PRO A 41 57.61 33.06 -7.32
C PRO A 41 57.17 31.58 -7.33
N THR A 42 56.47 31.29 -8.42
CA THR A 42 56.02 30.02 -9.02
C THR A 42 57.15 28.98 -9.25
N ILE A 43 56.87 27.68 -9.10
CA ILE A 43 57.70 26.60 -9.67
C ILE A 43 56.82 25.46 -10.23
N ASN A 44 56.96 25.19 -11.53
CA ASN A 44 57.19 23.86 -12.16
C ASN A 44 57.61 24.09 -13.64
N PRO A 45 58.26 23.17 -14.40
CA PRO A 45 58.79 21.82 -14.10
C PRO A 45 60.22 21.50 -14.63
N ASN A 46 60.71 20.30 -14.27
CA ASN A 46 61.86 19.55 -14.84
C ASN A 46 63.29 20.09 -14.63
N GLN A 47 64.13 19.34 -13.89
CA GLN A 47 65.42 18.82 -14.38
C GLN A 47 66.11 17.88 -13.36
N GLY A 48 66.51 16.70 -13.85
CA GLY A 48 67.87 16.15 -13.68
C GLY A 48 68.28 15.54 -12.34
N LEU A 49 68.35 14.20 -12.32
CA LEU A 49 69.18 13.39 -11.41
C LEU A 49 70.62 13.93 -11.28
N GLN A 50 71.19 13.94 -10.07
CA GLN A 50 72.55 13.42 -9.84
C GLN A 50 72.82 13.13 -8.35
N SER A 51 73.36 11.94 -8.13
CA SER A 51 73.78 11.35 -6.86
C SER A 51 74.88 12.12 -6.15
N SER A 52 74.90 12.05 -4.81
CA SER A 52 76.15 11.88 -4.07
C SER A 52 75.89 11.06 -2.81
N ILE A 53 76.50 9.88 -2.81
CA ILE A 53 76.65 8.99 -1.67
C ILE A 53 77.83 9.53 -0.86
N GLU A 54 77.64 9.81 0.42
CA GLU A 54 78.72 9.71 1.40
C GLU A 54 78.28 8.77 2.52
N THR A 55 79.04 7.70 2.69
CA THR A 55 78.98 6.78 3.82
C THR A 55 79.99 7.23 4.87
N SER A 56 79.60 7.17 6.15
CA SER A 56 80.52 7.06 7.27
C SER A 56 79.89 6.16 8.34
N THR A 57 80.69 5.19 8.79
CA THR A 57 80.36 4.00 9.60
C THR A 57 80.38 4.28 11.13
N PRO A 58 80.10 3.30 12.02
CA PRO A 58 79.01 3.32 13.00
C PRO A 58 79.43 3.77 14.42
N THR A 59 78.46 4.14 15.26
CA THR A 59 78.63 4.07 16.72
C THR A 59 77.33 3.61 17.37
N GLN A 60 77.37 2.45 18.01
CA GLN A 60 76.34 2.00 18.95
C GLN A 60 76.42 2.85 20.20
N THR A 61 75.33 3.50 20.58
CA THR A 61 74.94 3.66 21.97
C THR A 61 73.43 3.52 22.10
N THR A 62 73.07 2.55 22.92
CA THR A 62 71.76 2.21 23.46
C THR A 62 71.01 3.45 23.96
N GLN A 63 69.87 3.75 23.34
CA GLN A 63 68.81 4.53 23.99
C GLN A 63 67.47 4.04 23.45
N MET A 64 66.67 3.40 24.32
CA MET A 64 65.23 3.23 24.10
C MET A 64 64.62 4.62 23.88
N PRO A 65 63.79 4.84 22.85
CA PRO A 65 62.90 5.98 22.86
C PRO A 65 61.84 5.76 23.94
N GLN A 66 61.85 6.65 24.93
CA GLN A 66 60.81 6.78 25.93
C GLN A 66 59.42 6.92 25.30
N SER A 67 58.44 6.40 26.04
CA SER A 67 56.99 6.49 25.89
C SER A 67 56.51 7.70 25.07
N GLN A 68 56.16 7.48 23.81
CA GLN A 68 55.34 8.42 23.05
C GLN A 68 53.90 8.30 23.53
N GLN A 69 53.44 9.33 24.23
CA GLN A 69 52.04 9.66 24.35
C GLN A 69 51.51 9.88 22.93
N VAL A 70 50.50 9.09 22.53
CA VAL A 70 49.93 9.09 21.17
C VAL A 70 49.36 10.49 20.86
N ASN A 71 50.02 11.22 19.96
CA ASN A 71 49.67 12.57 19.55
C ASN A 71 48.98 12.49 18.17
N PRO A 72 47.84 13.19 17.93
CA PRO A 72 47.13 13.19 16.64
C PRO A 72 47.95 13.66 15.42
N ASN A 73 49.18 14.16 15.59
CA ASN A 73 50.11 14.43 14.49
C ASN A 73 50.96 13.21 14.03
N LEU A 74 50.82 12.03 14.66
CA LEU A 74 51.65 10.85 14.34
C LEU A 74 51.26 10.13 13.05
N LEU A 75 50.01 10.21 12.58
CA LEU A 75 49.60 9.45 11.39
C LEU A 75 50.14 10.06 10.09
N ASN A 76 50.29 11.40 10.03
CA ASN A 76 51.05 12.07 8.97
C ASN A 76 52.53 11.64 8.98
N ALA A 77 53.10 11.35 10.15
CA ALA A 77 54.44 10.77 10.26
C ALA A 77 54.45 9.28 9.88
N ALA A 78 53.39 8.50 10.18
CA ALA A 78 53.27 7.10 9.77
C ALA A 78 53.08 6.96 8.24
N THR A 79 52.34 7.86 7.59
CA THR A 79 52.23 7.95 6.12
C THR A 79 53.55 8.40 5.47
N ALA A 80 54.37 9.20 6.18
CA ALA A 80 55.70 9.61 5.73
C ALA A 80 56.83 8.61 6.08
N LEU A 81 56.66 7.77 7.11
CA LEU A 81 57.64 6.80 7.60
C LEU A 81 57.39 5.38 7.09
N SER A 82 56.15 5.00 6.76
CA SER A 82 55.83 3.66 6.25
C SER A 82 55.88 3.62 4.72
N GLY A 83 56.92 3.02 4.18
CA GLY A 83 56.91 2.56 2.79
C GLY A 83 55.93 1.41 2.55
N SER A 84 55.29 0.86 3.59
CA SER A 84 54.40 -0.31 3.48
C SER A 84 53.17 -0.25 4.40
N MET A 85 52.03 -0.69 3.89
CA MET A 85 50.78 -0.87 4.64
C MET A 85 50.93 -1.76 5.89
N GLN A 86 51.85 -2.72 5.84
CA GLN A 86 52.11 -3.61 6.96
C GLN A 86 52.60 -2.84 8.20
N ASP A 87 53.36 -1.75 7.99
CA ASP A 87 53.83 -0.92 9.09
C ASP A 87 52.68 -0.12 9.73
N LEU A 88 51.70 0.33 8.93
CA LEU A 88 50.48 0.96 9.46
C LEU A 88 49.67 -0.03 10.31
N LEU A 89 49.44 -1.25 9.82
CA LEU A 89 48.74 -2.29 10.58
C LEU A 89 49.51 -2.68 11.87
N ASN A 90 50.83 -2.81 11.79
CA ASN A 90 51.68 -3.09 12.95
C ASN A 90 51.62 -1.95 13.99
N TYR A 91 51.63 -0.70 13.52
CA TYR A 91 51.50 0.48 14.38
C TYR A 91 50.14 0.50 15.08
N VAL A 92 49.05 0.29 14.33
CA VAL A 92 47.70 0.20 14.89
C VAL A 92 47.63 -0.91 15.92
N ASN A 93 48.09 -2.12 15.61
CA ASN A 93 48.09 -3.25 16.54
C ASN A 93 48.89 -2.93 17.82
N ALA A 94 50.09 -2.36 17.70
CA ALA A 94 50.89 -1.94 18.85
C ALA A 94 50.19 -0.84 19.68
N GLY A 95 49.46 0.05 19.04
CA GLY A 95 48.63 1.08 19.70
C GLY A 95 47.46 0.47 20.46
N LEU A 96 46.73 -0.47 19.84
CA LEU A 96 45.58 -1.15 20.44
C LEU A 96 45.97 -1.99 21.66
N THR A 97 47.16 -2.60 21.68
CA THR A 97 47.67 -3.34 22.84
C THR A 97 48.13 -2.41 23.98
N LYS A 98 48.62 -1.21 23.68
CA LYS A 98 49.16 -0.28 24.69
C LYS A 98 48.09 0.60 25.32
N GLU A 99 47.09 1.00 24.55
CA GLU A 99 45.99 1.82 25.02
C GLU A 99 44.91 0.95 25.65
N THR A 100 44.39 1.35 26.81
CA THR A 100 43.35 0.61 27.53
C THR A 100 42.00 1.32 27.52
N ASP A 101 41.97 2.59 27.10
CA ASP A 101 40.74 3.34 26.88
C ASP A 101 40.12 2.94 25.54
N GLY A 102 38.96 2.27 25.61
CA GLY A 102 38.23 1.79 24.44
C GLY A 102 37.91 2.90 23.42
N ASN A 103 37.65 4.13 23.86
CA ASN A 103 37.35 5.23 22.94
C ASN A 103 38.56 5.61 22.09
N LYS A 104 39.74 5.66 22.70
CA LYS A 104 40.99 5.94 21.97
C LYS A 104 41.39 4.78 21.06
N GLN A 105 41.12 3.54 21.46
CA GLN A 105 41.28 2.37 20.59
C GLN A 105 40.39 2.49 19.34
N ILE A 106 39.13 2.93 19.50
CA ILE A 106 38.21 3.19 18.39
C ILE A 106 38.70 4.34 17.50
N ASP A 107 39.18 5.44 18.09
CA ASP A 107 39.73 6.57 17.34
C ASP A 107 40.92 6.16 16.46
N LEU A 108 41.83 5.32 16.99
CA LEU A 108 42.95 4.77 16.22
C LEU A 108 42.49 3.93 15.02
N ILE A 109 41.48 3.08 15.21
CA ILE A 109 40.91 2.27 14.11
C ILE A 109 40.29 3.16 13.04
N LYS A 110 39.53 4.19 13.46
CA LYS A 110 38.89 5.16 12.55
C LYS A 110 39.93 5.96 11.75
N GLU A 111 40.98 6.41 12.41
CA GLU A 111 42.06 7.18 11.77
C GLU A 111 42.81 6.32 10.74
N ALA A 112 43.10 5.05 11.09
CA ALA A 112 43.70 4.09 10.17
C ALA A 112 42.82 3.83 8.94
N ALA A 113 41.51 3.60 9.13
CA ALA A 113 40.57 3.43 8.02
C ALA A 113 40.55 4.67 7.10
N THR A 114 40.60 5.86 7.69
CA THR A 114 40.62 7.13 6.94
C THR A 114 41.89 7.27 6.10
N VAL A 115 43.06 6.94 6.67
CA VAL A 115 44.33 6.97 5.94
C VAL A 115 44.38 5.95 4.82
N ILE A 116 43.84 4.74 5.03
CA ILE A 116 43.75 3.73 3.98
C ILE A 116 42.95 4.27 2.79
N LEU A 117 41.75 4.79 3.03
CA LEU A 117 40.86 5.25 1.95
C LEU A 117 41.38 6.51 1.25
N ASN A 118 42.08 7.41 1.98
CA ASN A 118 42.68 8.62 1.43
C ASN A 118 44.06 8.41 0.80
N ASN A 119 44.63 7.20 0.85
CA ASN A 119 45.93 6.95 0.24
C ASN A 119 45.86 7.09 -1.29
N GLU A 120 46.44 8.16 -1.82
CA GLU A 120 46.48 8.46 -3.26
C GLU A 120 47.33 7.47 -4.07
N LYS A 121 48.25 6.76 -3.42
CA LYS A 121 49.14 5.79 -4.09
C LYS A 121 48.47 4.43 -4.29
N SER A 122 47.40 4.14 -3.55
CA SER A 122 46.72 2.85 -3.59
C SER A 122 45.54 2.87 -4.56
N ASP A 123 45.41 1.81 -5.35
CA ASP A 123 44.20 1.58 -6.13
C ASP A 123 43.04 1.09 -5.26
N ILE A 124 41.84 0.98 -5.85
CA ILE A 124 40.63 0.59 -5.12
C ILE A 124 40.75 -0.84 -4.54
N ALA A 125 41.40 -1.76 -5.26
CA ALA A 125 41.54 -3.14 -4.82
C ALA A 125 42.49 -3.23 -3.61
N GLU A 126 43.59 -2.47 -3.63
CA GLU A 126 44.51 -2.36 -2.52
C GLU A 126 43.83 -1.71 -1.31
N LYS A 127 43.07 -0.62 -1.51
CA LYS A 127 42.27 0.00 -0.44
C LYS A 127 41.29 -0.99 0.19
N GLN A 128 40.58 -1.76 -0.63
CA GLN A 128 39.66 -2.79 -0.15
C GLN A 128 40.39 -3.87 0.67
N ALA A 129 41.50 -4.40 0.16
CA ALA A 129 42.31 -5.40 0.87
C ALA A 129 42.82 -4.88 2.22
N ASN A 130 43.20 -3.61 2.28
CA ASN A 130 43.71 -2.98 3.50
C ASN A 130 42.61 -2.74 4.54
N ILE A 131 41.41 -2.36 4.11
CA ILE A 131 40.23 -2.26 4.99
C ILE A 131 39.83 -3.65 5.54
N ILE A 132 39.92 -4.69 4.71
CA ILE A 132 39.71 -6.09 5.13
C ILE A 132 40.71 -6.46 6.23
N ALA A 133 42.00 -6.24 6.00
CA ALA A 133 43.04 -6.56 6.98
C ALA A 133 42.87 -5.78 8.30
N LEU A 134 42.49 -4.50 8.24
CA LEU A 134 42.17 -3.69 9.43
C LEU A 134 40.97 -4.27 10.19
N THR A 135 39.93 -4.71 9.47
CA THR A 135 38.74 -5.33 10.06
C THR A 135 39.12 -6.65 10.76
N GLU A 136 39.87 -7.52 10.09
CA GLU A 136 40.36 -8.79 10.64
C GLU A 136 41.16 -8.58 11.92
N ASN A 137 42.13 -7.65 11.88
CA ASN A 137 42.92 -7.28 13.06
C ASN A 137 42.02 -6.80 14.20
N THR A 138 41.03 -5.96 13.91
CA THR A 138 40.11 -5.44 14.93
C THR A 138 39.31 -6.57 15.60
N VAL A 139 38.70 -7.47 14.83
CA VAL A 139 37.85 -8.53 15.41
C VAL A 139 38.66 -9.63 16.10
N ASN A 140 39.90 -9.86 15.68
CA ASN A 140 40.78 -10.90 16.20
C ASN A 140 41.72 -10.43 17.32
N ASN A 141 41.76 -9.13 17.61
CA ASN A 141 42.61 -8.61 18.68
C ASN A 141 42.08 -9.06 20.05
N ASN A 142 42.90 -9.78 20.82
CA ASN A 142 42.53 -10.31 22.14
C ASN A 142 42.55 -9.25 23.25
N ASP A 143 43.20 -8.10 23.03
CA ASP A 143 43.27 -6.99 23.96
C ASP A 143 42.02 -6.09 23.88
N LEU A 144 41.21 -6.22 22.81
CA LEU A 144 39.96 -5.49 22.67
C LEU A 144 38.81 -6.22 23.36
N THR A 145 38.01 -5.48 24.12
CA THR A 145 36.73 -6.00 24.61
C THR A 145 35.77 -6.23 23.44
N PRO A 146 34.81 -7.17 23.56
CA PRO A 146 33.83 -7.40 22.51
C PRO A 146 33.06 -6.13 22.06
N ASP A 147 32.70 -5.25 22.99
CA ASP A 147 32.03 -3.99 22.66
C ASP A 147 32.96 -3.03 21.90
N THR A 148 34.25 -2.96 22.27
CA THR A 148 35.25 -2.19 21.53
C THR A 148 35.43 -2.74 20.11
N LYS A 149 35.37 -4.07 19.92
CA LYS A 149 35.45 -4.69 18.58
C LYS A 149 34.26 -4.28 17.71
N VAL A 150 33.04 -4.35 18.24
CA VAL A 150 31.82 -3.90 17.55
C VAL A 150 31.93 -2.43 17.18
N ALA A 151 32.29 -1.57 18.14
CA ALA A 151 32.43 -0.14 17.91
C ALA A 151 33.55 0.21 16.90
N GLY A 152 34.67 -0.51 16.95
CA GLY A 152 35.78 -0.38 16.01
C GLY A 152 35.37 -0.71 14.58
N VAL A 153 34.68 -1.83 14.36
CA VAL A 153 34.16 -2.16 13.02
C VAL A 153 33.07 -1.19 12.58
N ASN A 154 32.20 -0.75 13.48
CA ASN A 154 31.22 0.30 13.17
C ASN A 154 31.89 1.61 12.73
N ALA A 155 33.05 1.95 13.30
CA ALA A 155 33.86 3.09 12.87
C ALA A 155 34.46 2.88 11.47
N VAL A 156 34.91 1.66 11.15
CA VAL A 156 35.34 1.30 9.78
C VAL A 156 34.19 1.47 8.78
N LEU A 157 33.01 0.90 9.07
CA LEU A 157 31.82 1.00 8.22
C LEU A 157 31.40 2.46 7.98
N GLU A 158 31.41 3.29 9.03
CA GLU A 158 31.07 4.71 8.91
C GLU A 158 32.15 5.50 8.13
N THR A 159 33.41 5.07 8.19
CA THR A 159 34.49 5.68 7.40
C THR A 159 34.35 5.34 5.92
N ILE A 160 34.02 4.08 5.58
CA ILE A 160 33.71 3.67 4.20
C ILE A 160 32.55 4.51 3.64
N LYS A 161 31.48 4.70 4.42
CA LYS A 161 30.33 5.52 4.04
C LYS A 161 30.73 6.94 3.65
N ASN A 162 31.50 7.58 4.54
CA ASN A 162 31.81 9.01 4.46
C ASN A 162 32.94 9.33 3.47
N ASP A 163 33.70 8.33 3.02
CA ASP A 163 34.72 8.54 2.00
C ASP A 163 34.10 9.06 0.69
N GLN A 164 34.67 10.13 0.15
CA GLN A 164 34.16 10.76 -1.08
C GLN A 164 34.91 10.29 -2.33
N ASN A 165 36.03 9.59 -2.15
CA ASN A 165 36.93 9.20 -3.24
C ASN A 165 36.63 7.80 -3.79
N THR A 166 35.94 6.97 -3.03
CA THR A 166 35.53 5.62 -3.43
C THR A 166 34.13 5.64 -4.04
N PRO A 167 33.91 5.06 -5.24
CA PRO A 167 32.59 4.90 -5.81
C PRO A 167 31.66 4.07 -4.92
N ASP A 168 30.37 4.38 -4.88
CA ASP A 168 29.41 3.71 -3.99
C ASP A 168 29.29 2.20 -4.25
N LEU A 169 29.48 1.75 -5.49
CA LEU A 169 29.54 0.32 -5.83
C LEU A 169 30.78 -0.38 -5.26
N GLU A 170 31.89 0.32 -5.09
CA GLU A 170 33.09 -0.24 -4.48
C GLU A 170 32.97 -0.22 -2.96
N LYS A 171 32.33 0.82 -2.40
CA LYS A 171 31.92 0.82 -0.99
C LYS A 171 31.04 -0.38 -0.66
N SER A 172 30.07 -0.73 -1.51
CA SER A 172 29.19 -1.88 -1.24
C SER A 172 29.96 -3.19 -1.10
N LYS A 173 31.03 -3.40 -1.89
CA LYS A 173 31.91 -4.57 -1.77
C LYS A 173 32.77 -4.55 -0.51
N MET A 174 33.24 -3.37 -0.10
CA MET A 174 33.94 -3.21 1.18
C MET A 174 33.02 -3.54 2.35
N LEU A 175 31.75 -3.09 2.31
CA LEU A 175 30.75 -3.43 3.33
C LEU A 175 30.49 -4.94 3.41
N GLU A 176 30.28 -5.61 2.27
CA GLU A 176 30.12 -7.07 2.20
C GLU A 176 31.30 -7.79 2.87
N ALA A 177 32.53 -7.42 2.51
CA ALA A 177 33.72 -8.06 3.03
C ALA A 177 33.89 -7.83 4.54
N THR A 178 33.70 -6.59 5.01
CA THR A 178 33.76 -6.24 6.43
C THR A 178 32.72 -7.02 7.24
N VAL A 179 31.49 -7.15 6.73
CA VAL A 179 30.45 -7.96 7.37
C VAL A 179 30.81 -9.44 7.36
N ALA A 180 31.29 -9.99 6.25
CA ALA A 180 31.67 -11.40 6.17
C ALA A 180 32.74 -11.77 7.22
N ILE A 181 33.73 -10.90 7.44
CA ILE A 181 34.76 -11.08 8.48
C ILE A 181 34.14 -11.04 9.87
N ALA A 182 33.31 -10.02 10.14
CA ALA A 182 32.64 -9.85 11.42
C ALA A 182 31.76 -11.06 11.79
N LEU A 183 30.93 -11.52 10.86
CA LEU A 183 30.01 -12.63 11.07
C LEU A 183 30.73 -13.97 11.26
N ASN A 184 31.91 -14.15 10.68
CA ASN A 184 32.71 -15.37 10.82
C ASN A 184 33.68 -15.35 12.02
N SER A 185 33.84 -14.21 12.70
CA SER A 185 34.72 -14.12 13.87
C SER A 185 34.25 -15.05 14.99
N GLU A 186 35.18 -15.81 15.56
CA GLU A 186 34.95 -16.65 16.74
C GLU A 186 34.96 -15.82 18.04
N ASN A 187 35.45 -14.58 17.97
CA ASN A 187 35.58 -13.68 19.11
C ASN A 187 34.36 -12.78 19.35
N LEU A 188 33.26 -13.03 18.62
CA LEU A 188 32.02 -12.26 18.70
C LEU A 188 30.83 -13.19 18.88
N GLU A 189 29.95 -12.83 19.80
CA GLU A 189 28.69 -13.54 20.01
C GLU A 189 27.65 -13.16 18.93
N PRO A 190 26.61 -14.00 18.70
CA PRO A 190 25.56 -13.71 17.72
C PRO A 190 24.95 -12.31 17.87
N LYS A 191 24.72 -11.84 19.10
CA LYS A 191 24.16 -10.51 19.36
C LYS A 191 25.07 -9.38 18.86
N GLN A 192 26.37 -9.51 19.01
CA GLN A 192 27.35 -8.51 18.56
C GLN A 192 27.47 -8.53 17.03
N LYS A 193 27.47 -9.74 16.44
CA LYS A 193 27.41 -9.95 14.99
C LYS A 193 26.18 -9.28 14.37
N GLN A 194 25.01 -9.40 15.02
CA GLN A 194 23.78 -8.74 14.59
C GLN A 194 23.89 -7.22 14.62
N GLN A 195 24.46 -6.63 15.68
CA GLN A 195 24.64 -5.18 15.76
C GLN A 195 25.51 -4.63 14.62
N MET A 196 26.58 -5.34 14.26
CA MET A 196 27.48 -4.95 13.17
C MET A 196 26.79 -5.12 11.80
N LEU A 197 26.02 -6.19 11.62
CA LEU A 197 25.19 -6.40 10.43
C LEU A 197 24.20 -5.26 10.25
N GLU A 198 23.41 -4.94 11.29
CA GLU A 198 22.43 -3.87 11.26
C GLU A 198 23.06 -2.52 10.92
N LYS A 199 24.25 -2.23 11.48
CA LYS A 199 25.00 -1.02 11.13
C LYS A 199 25.45 -1.02 9.67
N ALA A 200 25.92 -2.15 9.15
CA ALA A 200 26.31 -2.27 7.75
C ALA A 200 25.11 -2.10 6.82
N VAL A 201 23.94 -2.61 7.19
CA VAL A 201 22.68 -2.38 6.45
C VAL A 201 22.32 -0.90 6.46
N ASP A 202 22.36 -0.22 7.61
CA ASP A 202 22.10 1.23 7.70
C ASP A 202 23.04 2.03 6.77
N VAL A 203 24.32 1.65 6.74
CA VAL A 203 25.31 2.26 5.85
C VAL A 203 25.01 1.94 4.39
N GLY A 204 24.73 0.69 4.05
CA GLY A 204 24.39 0.24 2.71
C GLY A 204 23.15 0.94 2.14
N LEU A 205 22.11 1.14 2.96
CA LEU A 205 20.90 1.88 2.60
C LEU A 205 21.14 3.37 2.40
N SER A 206 22.24 3.94 2.92
CA SER A 206 22.60 5.35 2.78
C SER A 206 23.42 5.67 1.52
N LEU A 207 23.77 4.66 0.71
CA LEU A 207 24.46 4.86 -0.57
C LEU A 207 23.56 5.61 -1.57
N LYS A 208 24.17 6.40 -2.48
CA LYS A 208 23.44 7.42 -3.26
C LYS A 208 22.52 6.83 -4.31
N ASP A 209 22.92 5.75 -4.98
CA ASP A 209 22.17 5.16 -6.09
C ASP A 209 21.57 3.79 -5.76
N ASP A 210 20.46 3.48 -6.42
CA ASP A 210 19.67 2.26 -6.22
C ASP A 210 20.48 0.99 -6.47
N ALA A 211 21.41 1.00 -7.44
CA ALA A 211 22.18 -0.18 -7.81
C ALA A 211 23.23 -0.50 -6.75
N SER A 212 23.93 0.51 -6.23
CA SER A 212 24.88 0.37 -5.13
C SER A 212 24.17 -0.04 -3.83
N ARG A 213 22.99 0.52 -3.53
CA ARG A 213 22.16 0.07 -2.39
C ARG A 213 21.77 -1.40 -2.55
N ALA A 214 21.29 -1.81 -3.72
CA ALA A 214 20.94 -3.20 -3.98
C ALA A 214 22.15 -4.13 -3.85
N ALA A 215 23.29 -3.76 -4.43
CA ALA A 215 24.53 -4.53 -4.31
C ALA A 215 24.99 -4.66 -2.85
N ALA A 216 24.88 -3.61 -2.04
CA ALA A 216 25.23 -3.65 -0.62
C ALA A 216 24.32 -4.60 0.16
N ILE A 217 22.99 -4.48 0.00
CA ILE A 217 22.03 -5.33 0.71
C ILE A 217 22.15 -6.78 0.28
N ASP A 218 22.33 -7.05 -1.01
CA ASP A 218 22.52 -8.40 -1.52
C ASP A 218 23.84 -9.02 -1.02
N GLY A 219 24.93 -8.26 -0.99
CA GLY A 219 26.22 -8.71 -0.48
C GLY A 219 26.19 -8.97 1.03
N ILE A 220 25.58 -8.08 1.82
CA ILE A 220 25.39 -8.26 3.27
C ILE A 220 24.52 -9.51 3.55
N THR A 221 23.46 -9.69 2.78
CA THR A 221 22.60 -10.89 2.85
C THR A 221 23.39 -12.16 2.55
N ASP A 222 24.22 -12.14 1.50
CA ASP A 222 25.07 -13.27 1.14
C ASP A 222 26.12 -13.58 2.20
N ALA A 223 26.72 -12.55 2.81
CA ALA A 223 27.66 -12.70 3.92
C ALA A 223 26.98 -13.37 5.13
N ALA A 224 25.74 -13.00 5.45
CA ALA A 224 24.97 -13.65 6.51
C ALA A 224 24.68 -15.13 6.19
N ILE A 225 24.24 -15.43 4.97
CA ILE A 225 23.94 -16.82 4.52
C ILE A 225 25.20 -17.69 4.56
N LYS A 226 26.34 -17.17 4.10
CA LYS A 226 27.62 -17.90 4.00
C LYS A 226 28.40 -17.96 5.32
N SER A 227 27.95 -17.25 6.36
CA SER A 227 28.63 -17.23 7.66
C SER A 227 28.64 -18.60 8.35
N ASN A 228 29.51 -18.74 9.36
CA ASN A 228 29.59 -19.90 10.25
C ASN A 228 28.48 -19.96 11.33
N LEU A 229 27.50 -19.06 11.28
CA LEU A 229 26.35 -19.02 12.19
C LEU A 229 25.46 -20.26 12.07
N SER A 230 24.71 -20.54 13.14
CA SER A 230 23.64 -21.55 13.09
C SER A 230 22.54 -21.12 12.10
N THR A 231 21.74 -22.06 11.59
CA THR A 231 20.61 -21.72 10.70
C THR A 231 19.64 -20.75 11.35
N GLU A 232 19.39 -20.90 12.66
CA GLU A 232 18.51 -20.01 13.44
C GLU A 232 19.08 -18.59 13.52
N ASP A 233 20.37 -18.45 13.82
CA ASP A 233 21.03 -17.15 13.86
C ASP A 233 21.04 -16.51 12.47
N LYS A 234 21.29 -17.28 11.39
CA LYS A 234 21.20 -16.78 10.00
C LYS A 234 19.81 -16.24 9.69
N GLY A 235 18.76 -16.96 10.07
CA GLY A 235 17.38 -16.49 9.94
C GLY A 235 17.16 -15.17 10.68
N THR A 236 17.68 -15.06 11.91
CA THR A 236 17.62 -13.83 12.72
C THR A 236 18.35 -12.66 12.04
N MET A 237 19.53 -12.89 11.48
CA MET A 237 20.28 -11.88 10.72
C MET A 237 19.47 -11.39 9.51
N LEU A 238 18.87 -12.29 8.72
CA LEU A 238 18.09 -11.89 7.55
C LEU A 238 16.81 -11.13 7.91
N ILE A 239 16.17 -11.47 9.02
CA ILE A 239 15.04 -10.69 9.56
C ILE A 239 15.50 -9.27 9.92
N ALA A 240 16.65 -9.13 10.58
CA ALA A 240 17.20 -7.81 10.89
C ALA A 240 17.49 -6.98 9.62
N VAL A 241 18.03 -7.59 8.56
CA VAL A 241 18.19 -6.92 7.25
C VAL A 241 16.83 -6.48 6.70
N GLY A 242 15.83 -7.38 6.70
CA GLY A 242 14.49 -7.11 6.21
C GLY A 242 13.79 -5.97 6.96
N ASP A 243 13.90 -5.94 8.29
CA ASP A 243 13.31 -4.92 9.15
C ASP A 243 13.93 -3.54 8.89
N LYS A 244 15.25 -3.47 8.74
CA LYS A 244 15.96 -2.23 8.37
C LYS A 244 15.54 -1.71 6.99
N VAL A 245 15.43 -2.60 5.99
CA VAL A 245 14.92 -2.23 4.66
C VAL A 245 13.49 -1.68 4.76
N ASN A 246 12.62 -2.35 5.50
CA ASN A 246 11.22 -1.95 5.67
C ASN A 246 11.09 -0.58 6.37
N ALA A 247 11.91 -0.33 7.40
CA ALA A 247 11.93 0.91 8.18
C ALA A 247 12.64 2.09 7.48
N SER A 248 13.36 1.85 6.39
CA SER A 248 14.09 2.89 5.67
C SER A 248 13.20 4.00 5.09
N GLU A 249 13.76 5.15 4.74
CA GLU A 249 13.04 6.24 4.08
C GLU A 249 12.99 6.10 2.53
N LEU A 250 13.37 4.92 2.02
CA LEU A 250 13.37 4.65 0.58
C LEU A 250 11.97 4.60 -0.02
N SER A 251 11.89 4.74 -1.34
CA SER A 251 10.63 4.57 -2.06
C SER A 251 10.08 3.15 -1.89
N ASN A 252 8.75 2.99 -1.89
CA ASN A 252 8.13 1.66 -1.80
C ASN A 252 8.59 0.73 -2.94
N ALA A 253 8.81 1.27 -4.14
CA ALA A 253 9.36 0.52 -5.27
C ALA A 253 10.76 -0.05 -4.99
N GLU A 254 11.64 0.72 -4.35
CA GLU A 254 12.96 0.23 -3.95
C GLU A 254 12.88 -0.75 -2.78
N LYS A 255 12.09 -0.45 -1.74
CA LYS A 255 11.87 -1.36 -0.61
C LYS A 255 11.37 -2.71 -1.08
N GLN A 256 10.43 -2.73 -2.04
CA GLN A 256 9.90 -3.95 -2.62
C GLN A 256 11.00 -4.80 -3.27
N LYS A 257 11.89 -4.17 -4.04
CA LYS A 257 13.03 -4.88 -4.68
C LYS A 257 13.99 -5.44 -3.64
N LEU A 258 14.41 -4.61 -2.68
CA LEU A 258 15.38 -4.99 -1.65
C LEU A 258 14.83 -6.10 -0.75
N LEU A 259 13.65 -5.90 -0.15
CA LEU A 259 13.04 -6.88 0.73
C LEU A 259 12.68 -8.18 -0.01
N GLY A 260 12.21 -8.06 -1.25
CA GLY A 260 11.96 -9.21 -2.12
C GLY A 260 13.22 -10.03 -2.41
N SER A 261 14.38 -9.38 -2.60
CA SER A 261 15.66 -10.07 -2.79
C SER A 261 16.08 -10.84 -1.52
N VAL A 262 16.04 -10.18 -0.35
CA VAL A 262 16.40 -10.80 0.94
C VAL A 262 15.51 -12.02 1.22
N LEU A 263 14.20 -11.87 1.06
CA LEU A 263 13.24 -12.97 1.25
C LEU A 263 13.52 -14.12 0.29
N LYS A 264 13.69 -13.83 -1.01
CA LYS A 264 13.96 -14.85 -2.03
C LYS A 264 15.21 -15.64 -1.70
N LYS A 265 16.33 -14.96 -1.41
CA LYS A 265 17.60 -15.62 -1.05
C LYS A 265 17.44 -16.49 0.20
N GLY A 266 16.79 -15.97 1.25
CA GLY A 266 16.57 -16.70 2.49
C GLY A 266 15.71 -17.96 2.34
N VAL A 267 14.70 -17.91 1.45
CA VAL A 267 13.85 -19.06 1.10
C VAL A 267 14.62 -20.09 0.28
N GLU A 268 15.35 -19.66 -0.75
CA GLU A 268 16.10 -20.55 -1.65
C GLU A 268 17.14 -21.40 -0.92
N VAL A 269 17.80 -20.82 0.09
CA VAL A 269 18.81 -21.52 0.91
C VAL A 269 18.24 -22.12 2.21
N GLN A 270 16.91 -22.07 2.41
CA GLN A 270 16.19 -22.65 3.55
C GLN A 270 16.71 -22.18 4.93
N VAL A 271 17.10 -20.92 5.04
CA VAL A 271 17.55 -20.33 6.33
C VAL A 271 16.44 -19.61 7.10
N LEU A 272 15.36 -19.22 6.41
CA LEU A 272 14.19 -18.60 7.04
C LEU A 272 13.17 -19.67 7.44
N SER A 273 12.69 -19.64 8.69
CA SER A 273 11.57 -20.48 9.13
C SER A 273 10.26 -20.08 8.41
N PRO A 274 9.23 -20.95 8.36
CA PRO A 274 7.94 -20.60 7.78
C PRO A 274 7.32 -19.33 8.37
N GLU A 275 7.45 -19.11 9.67
CA GLU A 275 6.94 -17.93 10.37
C GLU A 275 7.70 -16.66 9.96
N GLN A 276 9.03 -16.76 9.84
CA GLN A 276 9.89 -15.68 9.35
C GLN A 276 9.58 -15.32 7.90
N GLN A 277 9.40 -16.32 7.03
CA GLN A 277 8.98 -16.12 5.65
C GLN A 277 7.62 -15.42 5.58
N GLN A 278 6.66 -15.85 6.40
CA GLN A 278 5.33 -15.23 6.44
C GLN A 278 5.40 -13.78 6.89
N LEU A 279 6.19 -13.45 7.92
CA LEU A 279 6.35 -12.08 8.39
C LEU A 279 6.94 -11.16 7.30
N MET A 280 8.04 -11.59 6.67
CA MET A 280 8.66 -10.83 5.59
C MET A 280 7.74 -10.68 4.38
N GLN A 281 7.00 -11.75 4.03
CA GLN A 281 6.03 -11.71 2.93
C GLN A 281 4.90 -10.72 3.24
N GLN A 282 4.39 -10.66 4.48
CA GLN A 282 3.36 -9.69 4.85
C GLN A 282 3.85 -8.24 4.70
N ASN A 283 5.09 -7.96 5.11
CA ASN A 283 5.71 -6.64 4.92
C ASN A 283 5.83 -6.31 3.42
N LEU A 284 6.28 -7.27 2.61
CA LEU A 284 6.42 -7.11 1.16
C LEU A 284 5.07 -6.89 0.48
N ASP A 285 4.03 -7.64 0.87
CA ASP A 285 2.68 -7.50 0.34
C ASP A 285 2.11 -6.11 0.65
N LYS A 286 2.33 -5.62 1.88
CA LYS A 286 1.91 -4.27 2.28
C LYS A 286 2.60 -3.18 1.45
N ILE A 287 3.91 -3.28 1.27
CA ILE A 287 4.67 -2.34 0.43
C ILE A 287 4.18 -2.40 -1.02
N THR A 288 3.94 -3.61 -1.53
CA THR A 288 3.46 -3.86 -2.90
C THR A 288 2.08 -3.24 -3.13
N ALA A 289 1.17 -3.39 -2.16
CA ALA A 289 -0.17 -2.81 -2.20
C ALA A 289 -0.11 -1.28 -2.25
N GLU A 290 0.67 -0.65 -1.36
CA GLU A 290 0.86 0.81 -1.33
C GLU A 290 1.51 1.35 -2.61
N GLN A 291 2.50 0.64 -3.15
CA GLN A 291 3.13 1.02 -4.42
C GLN A 291 2.13 0.91 -5.59
N THR A 292 1.37 -0.19 -5.65
CA THR A 292 0.33 -0.40 -6.69
C THR A 292 -0.71 0.70 -6.64
N LYS A 293 -1.14 1.11 -5.44
CA LYS A 293 -2.03 2.25 -5.21
C LYS A 293 -1.43 3.53 -5.78
N LYS A 294 -0.21 3.89 -5.36
CA LYS A 294 0.48 5.09 -5.85
C LYS A 294 0.62 5.12 -7.38
N ASP A 295 1.02 4.02 -8.00
CA ASP A 295 1.19 3.93 -9.45
C ASP A 295 -0.14 4.01 -10.20
N THR A 296 -1.20 3.40 -9.65
CA THR A 296 -2.54 3.48 -10.23
C THR A 296 -3.08 4.91 -10.16
N ILE A 297 -2.93 5.59 -9.01
CA ILE A 297 -3.34 6.98 -8.85
C ILE A 297 -2.53 7.91 -9.76
N LYS A 298 -1.24 7.66 -9.95
CA LYS A 298 -0.43 8.41 -10.91
C LYS A 298 -0.99 8.26 -12.34
N LYS A 299 -1.29 7.04 -12.79
CA LYS A 299 -1.89 6.81 -14.12
C LYS A 299 -3.22 7.54 -14.31
N VAL A 300 -4.06 7.55 -13.27
CA VAL A 300 -5.34 8.29 -13.28
C VAL A 300 -5.08 9.78 -13.43
N ASN A 301 -4.15 10.34 -12.66
CA ASN A 301 -3.74 11.74 -12.81
C ASN A 301 -3.24 12.02 -14.23
N ASP A 302 -2.34 11.20 -14.77
CA ASP A 302 -1.79 11.38 -16.11
C ASP A 302 -2.92 11.42 -17.18
N ILE A 303 -3.96 10.58 -17.04
CA ILE A 303 -5.16 10.61 -17.91
C ILE A 303 -5.96 11.90 -17.72
N LEU A 304 -6.18 12.32 -16.47
CA LEU A 304 -6.98 13.51 -16.15
C LEU A 304 -6.30 14.79 -16.65
N PHE A 305 -4.97 14.87 -16.57
CA PHE A 305 -4.18 16.03 -17.02
C PHE A 305 -3.85 16.04 -18.52
N ASP A 306 -4.07 14.94 -19.25
CA ASP A 306 -3.85 14.91 -20.70
C ASP A 306 -4.79 15.90 -21.42
N PRO A 307 -4.26 16.98 -22.04
CA PRO A 307 -5.08 17.99 -22.71
C PRO A 307 -5.69 17.49 -24.02
N LEU A 308 -5.22 16.36 -24.56
CA LEU A 308 -5.70 15.80 -25.83
C LEU A 308 -6.88 14.84 -25.64
N SER A 309 -7.11 14.38 -24.41
CA SER A 309 -8.23 13.51 -24.07
C SER A 309 -9.48 14.32 -23.72
N ASN A 310 -10.62 14.01 -24.35
CA ASN A 310 -11.92 14.54 -23.95
C ASN A 310 -12.51 13.72 -22.78
N THR A 311 -13.65 14.15 -22.22
CA THR A 311 -14.30 13.48 -21.10
C THR A 311 -14.61 12.01 -21.39
N GLU A 312 -15.13 11.70 -22.57
CA GLU A 312 -15.46 10.32 -22.99
C GLU A 312 -14.22 9.41 -22.96
N LEU A 313 -13.12 9.85 -23.58
CA LEU A 313 -11.87 9.09 -23.58
C LEU A 313 -11.26 8.95 -22.18
N LYS A 314 -11.33 10.01 -21.36
CA LYS A 314 -10.91 9.94 -19.94
C LYS A 314 -11.74 8.91 -19.17
N THR A 315 -13.06 8.91 -19.34
CA THR A 315 -13.97 7.95 -18.73
C THR A 315 -13.60 6.52 -19.13
N THR A 316 -13.46 6.23 -20.42
CA THR A 316 -13.09 4.88 -20.90
C THR A 316 -11.74 4.42 -20.33
N ASN A 317 -10.73 5.29 -20.31
CA ASN A 317 -9.42 4.95 -19.76
C ASN A 317 -9.47 4.69 -18.24
N ILE A 318 -10.25 5.47 -17.50
CA ILE A 318 -10.44 5.28 -16.05
C ILE A 318 -11.28 4.02 -15.75
N GLN A 319 -12.26 3.69 -16.58
CA GLN A 319 -12.99 2.42 -16.52
C GLN A 319 -12.04 1.24 -16.75
N ALA A 320 -11.14 1.33 -17.72
CA ALA A 320 -10.13 0.30 -17.96
C ALA A 320 -9.18 0.13 -16.76
N ILE A 321 -8.73 1.24 -16.14
CA ILE A 321 -7.94 1.18 -14.89
C ILE A 321 -8.76 0.52 -13.78
N THR A 322 -10.02 0.91 -13.63
CA THR A 322 -10.94 0.34 -12.63
C THR A 322 -11.06 -1.17 -12.81
N SER A 323 -11.35 -1.66 -14.03
CA SER A 323 -11.42 -3.10 -14.32
C SER A 323 -10.11 -3.80 -13.96
N ASN A 324 -8.96 -3.24 -14.36
CA ASN A 324 -7.65 -3.83 -14.03
C ASN A 324 -7.41 -3.96 -12.51
N VAL A 325 -7.91 -3.00 -11.71
CA VAL A 325 -7.86 -3.09 -10.24
C VAL A 325 -8.77 -4.22 -9.75
N LEU A 326 -9.97 -4.35 -10.30
CA LEU A 326 -10.92 -5.41 -9.92
C LEU A 326 -10.42 -6.81 -10.33
N ASP A 327 -9.75 -6.93 -11.47
CA ASP A 327 -9.15 -8.16 -12.01
C ASP A 327 -7.85 -8.57 -11.28
N SER A 328 -7.24 -7.65 -10.52
CA SER A 328 -5.98 -7.92 -9.83
C SER A 328 -6.13 -9.05 -8.79
N PRO A 329 -5.04 -9.80 -8.48
CA PRO A 329 -5.06 -10.84 -7.44
C PRO A 329 -5.07 -10.26 -6.01
N ALA A 330 -5.15 -8.93 -5.86
CA ALA A 330 -5.14 -8.26 -4.56
C ALA A 330 -6.40 -8.61 -3.73
N LYS A 331 -6.28 -8.50 -2.41
CA LYS A 331 -7.44 -8.63 -1.51
C LYS A 331 -8.43 -7.48 -1.74
N VAL A 332 -9.70 -7.71 -1.43
CA VAL A 332 -10.78 -6.73 -1.65
C VAL A 332 -10.48 -5.42 -0.92
N GLU A 333 -9.88 -5.47 0.26
CA GLU A 333 -9.50 -4.27 1.04
C GLU A 333 -8.52 -3.38 0.26
N VAL A 334 -7.52 -3.97 -0.39
CA VAL A 334 -6.55 -3.24 -1.21
C VAL A 334 -7.24 -2.68 -2.46
N LYS A 335 -8.11 -3.46 -3.11
CA LYS A 335 -8.91 -3.00 -4.26
C LYS A 335 -9.76 -1.79 -3.88
N SER A 336 -10.46 -1.88 -2.74
CA SER A 336 -11.28 -0.81 -2.16
C SER A 336 -10.48 0.47 -1.94
N GLU A 337 -9.29 0.39 -1.33
CA GLU A 337 -8.44 1.57 -1.11
C GLU A 337 -7.94 2.22 -2.40
N ILE A 338 -7.65 1.42 -3.43
CA ILE A 338 -7.23 1.95 -4.73
C ILE A 338 -8.41 2.68 -5.39
N ILE A 339 -9.62 2.10 -5.33
CA ILE A 339 -10.83 2.69 -5.90
C ILE A 339 -11.23 3.97 -5.16
N GLU A 340 -11.12 4.00 -3.84
CA GLU A 340 -11.25 5.22 -3.03
C GLU A 340 -10.29 6.32 -3.52
N GLY A 341 -9.02 5.96 -3.76
CA GLY A 341 -8.03 6.89 -4.31
C GLY A 341 -8.38 7.37 -5.72
N ILE A 342 -8.92 6.51 -6.58
CA ILE A 342 -9.33 6.86 -7.95
C ILE A 342 -10.41 7.95 -7.91
N THR A 343 -11.50 7.73 -7.17
CA THR A 343 -12.61 8.69 -7.10
C THR A 343 -12.21 9.98 -6.40
N ASN A 344 -11.36 9.91 -5.37
CA ASN A 344 -10.80 11.10 -4.72
C ASN A 344 -9.95 11.94 -5.69
N THR A 345 -9.13 11.28 -6.50
CA THR A 345 -8.29 11.93 -7.52
C THR A 345 -9.12 12.58 -8.62
N VAL A 346 -10.16 11.90 -9.11
CA VAL A 346 -11.11 12.47 -10.07
C VAL A 346 -11.79 13.69 -9.47
N ALA A 347 -12.23 13.62 -8.20
CA ALA A 347 -12.91 14.72 -7.53
C ALA A 347 -12.01 15.96 -7.42
N GLY A 348 -10.75 15.76 -7.03
CA GLY A 348 -9.75 16.83 -6.88
C GLY A 348 -9.17 17.37 -8.18
N SER A 349 -9.57 16.85 -9.34
CA SER A 349 -9.10 17.32 -10.64
C SER A 349 -9.67 18.70 -11.01
N SER A 350 -9.04 19.35 -12.00
CA SER A 350 -9.49 20.64 -12.53
C SER A 350 -10.62 20.54 -13.56
N LEU A 351 -11.22 19.36 -13.72
CA LEU A 351 -12.35 19.16 -14.63
C LEU A 351 -13.61 19.88 -14.15
N GLU A 352 -14.54 20.13 -15.06
CA GLU A 352 -15.87 20.63 -14.71
C GLU A 352 -16.64 19.57 -13.90
N ALA A 353 -17.55 20.02 -13.03
CA ALA A 353 -18.32 19.14 -12.15
C ALA A 353 -19.05 18.01 -12.90
N LYS A 354 -19.58 18.33 -14.10
CA LYS A 354 -20.27 17.37 -14.97
C LYS A 354 -19.33 16.28 -15.51
N ASP A 355 -18.12 16.66 -15.90
CA ASP A 355 -17.13 15.72 -16.42
C ASP A 355 -16.63 14.78 -15.31
N LYS A 356 -16.40 15.32 -14.10
CA LYS A 356 -16.07 14.51 -12.91
C LYS A 356 -17.17 13.48 -12.62
N ALA A 357 -18.43 13.90 -12.69
CA ALA A 357 -19.57 13.04 -12.43
C ALA A 357 -19.73 11.94 -13.50
N GLU A 358 -19.49 12.25 -14.78
CA GLU A 358 -19.53 11.26 -15.86
C GLU A 358 -18.41 10.21 -15.73
N ILE A 359 -17.21 10.63 -15.33
CA ILE A 359 -16.10 9.70 -15.06
C ILE A 359 -16.45 8.78 -13.88
N VAL A 360 -16.97 9.34 -12.79
CA VAL A 360 -17.37 8.55 -11.60
C VAL A 360 -18.55 7.63 -11.90
N LYS A 361 -19.48 8.04 -12.76
CA LYS A 361 -20.53 7.18 -13.29
C LYS A 361 -19.95 5.95 -13.98
N GLY A 362 -18.96 6.15 -14.85
CA GLY A 362 -18.25 5.04 -15.50
C GLY A 362 -17.56 4.09 -14.49
N VAL A 363 -16.99 4.62 -13.41
CA VAL A 363 -16.42 3.81 -12.31
C VAL A 363 -17.51 2.95 -11.65
N GLY A 364 -18.66 3.55 -11.30
CA GLY A 364 -19.80 2.84 -10.71
C GLY A 364 -20.34 1.72 -11.60
N GLU A 365 -20.50 2.00 -12.90
CA GLU A 365 -20.94 1.01 -13.90
C GLU A 365 -19.95 -0.16 -14.01
N THR A 366 -18.64 0.14 -14.04
CA THR A 366 -17.59 -0.89 -14.16
C THR A 366 -17.61 -1.84 -12.95
N ILE A 367 -17.79 -1.30 -11.74
CA ILE A 367 -17.85 -2.12 -10.52
C ILE A 367 -19.13 -2.97 -10.49
N ALA A 368 -20.27 -2.40 -10.87
CA ALA A 368 -21.56 -3.09 -10.89
C ALA A 368 -21.56 -4.27 -11.88
N THR A 369 -21.05 -4.05 -13.09
CA THR A 369 -21.03 -5.03 -14.19
C THR A 369 -19.92 -6.07 -14.08
N HIS A 370 -18.94 -5.88 -13.21
CA HIS A 370 -17.82 -6.81 -13.05
C HIS A 370 -18.32 -8.23 -12.68
N SER A 371 -17.57 -9.30 -13.01
CA SER A 371 -18.10 -10.65 -12.81
C SER A 371 -18.26 -11.02 -11.33
N ASP A 372 -19.41 -11.59 -10.97
CA ASP A 372 -19.66 -12.13 -9.61
C ASP A 372 -18.76 -13.35 -9.28
N THR A 373 -18.18 -13.98 -10.31
CA THR A 373 -17.25 -15.09 -10.13
C THR A 373 -15.85 -14.64 -9.70
N SER A 374 -15.44 -13.43 -10.09
CA SER A 374 -14.14 -12.85 -9.70
C SER A 374 -14.25 -11.95 -8.46
N LEU A 375 -15.40 -11.31 -8.27
CA LEU A 375 -15.66 -10.42 -7.15
C LEU A 375 -17.09 -10.64 -6.63
N SER A 376 -17.20 -11.17 -5.43
CA SER A 376 -18.50 -11.44 -4.80
C SER A 376 -19.32 -10.16 -4.61
N LEU A 377 -20.64 -10.30 -4.53
CA LEU A 377 -21.57 -9.20 -4.29
C LEU A 377 -21.23 -8.38 -3.02
N PRO A 378 -20.87 -8.99 -1.87
CA PRO A 378 -20.34 -8.24 -0.71
C PRO A 378 -19.04 -7.48 -1.01
N GLY A 379 -18.16 -8.05 -1.83
CA GLY A 379 -16.92 -7.40 -2.26
C GLY A 379 -17.18 -6.17 -3.14
N LYS A 380 -18.13 -6.26 -4.08
CA LYS A 380 -18.59 -5.12 -4.89
C LYS A 380 -19.17 -4.02 -4.03
N ALA A 381 -20.03 -4.37 -3.07
CA ALA A 381 -20.61 -3.42 -2.13
C ALA A 381 -19.53 -2.68 -1.33
N LEU A 382 -18.51 -3.39 -0.83
CA LEU A 382 -17.39 -2.77 -0.11
C LEU A 382 -16.61 -1.80 -0.99
N ILE A 383 -16.35 -2.17 -2.25
CA ILE A 383 -15.61 -1.33 -3.20
C ILE A 383 -16.43 -0.08 -3.58
N ILE A 384 -17.75 -0.20 -3.75
CA ILE A 384 -18.64 0.95 -3.99
C ILE A 384 -18.67 1.89 -2.79
N ALA A 385 -18.76 1.37 -1.57
CA ALA A 385 -18.70 2.19 -0.37
C ALA A 385 -17.38 2.97 -0.29
N SER A 386 -16.26 2.35 -0.65
CA SER A 386 -14.95 3.01 -0.76
C SER A 386 -14.89 4.05 -1.89
N ALA A 387 -15.49 3.77 -3.05
CA ALA A 387 -15.61 4.73 -4.14
C ALA A 387 -16.34 5.99 -3.69
N GLU A 388 -17.48 5.84 -3.00
CA GLU A 388 -18.21 6.95 -2.40
C GLU A 388 -17.41 7.67 -1.31
N LYS A 389 -16.72 6.94 -0.43
CA LYS A 389 -15.87 7.55 0.60
C LYS A 389 -14.81 8.46 -0.03
N GLY A 390 -14.20 8.05 -1.14
CA GLY A 390 -13.22 8.85 -1.87
C GLY A 390 -13.79 10.17 -2.40
N ILE A 391 -15.05 10.17 -2.87
CA ILE A 391 -15.79 11.39 -3.27
C ILE A 391 -16.05 12.26 -2.04
N ALA A 392 -16.62 11.65 -0.99
CA ALA A 392 -17.04 12.35 0.22
C ALA A 392 -15.87 13.07 0.91
N GLU A 393 -14.73 12.39 1.06
CA GLU A 393 -13.51 12.92 1.70
C GLU A 393 -12.65 13.79 0.76
N SER A 394 -13.05 13.98 -0.49
CA SER A 394 -12.32 14.87 -1.40
C SER A 394 -12.40 16.34 -0.96
N LYS A 395 -11.38 17.12 -1.33
CA LYS A 395 -11.30 18.56 -1.01
C LYS A 395 -12.18 19.45 -1.90
N THR A 396 -12.94 18.86 -2.81
CA THR A 396 -13.75 19.56 -3.80
C THR A 396 -15.02 20.10 -3.15
N ASP A 397 -15.57 21.17 -3.71
CA ASP A 397 -16.78 21.80 -3.19
C ASP A 397 -17.95 20.81 -3.08
N LEU A 398 -18.82 21.05 -2.09
CA LEU A 398 -19.94 20.16 -1.79
C LEU A 398 -20.88 19.92 -3.01
N PRO A 399 -21.24 20.91 -3.84
CA PRO A 399 -22.10 20.68 -5.00
C PRO A 399 -21.48 19.75 -6.05
N ASP A 400 -20.16 19.83 -6.25
CA ASP A 400 -19.43 18.90 -7.13
C ASP A 400 -19.49 17.49 -6.55
N ARG A 401 -19.25 17.34 -5.24
CA ARG A 401 -19.35 16.04 -4.55
C ARG A 401 -20.76 15.45 -4.65
N GLU A 402 -21.81 16.25 -4.47
CA GLU A 402 -23.21 15.82 -4.65
C GLU A 402 -23.48 15.32 -6.07
N LEU A 403 -22.97 16.03 -7.08
CA LEU A 403 -23.13 15.64 -8.48
C LEU A 403 -22.35 14.35 -8.81
N MET A 404 -21.16 14.19 -8.26
CA MET A 404 -20.36 12.97 -8.40
C MET A 404 -20.99 11.78 -7.68
N THR A 405 -21.53 11.97 -6.48
CA THR A 405 -22.31 10.95 -5.76
C THR A 405 -23.51 10.51 -6.59
N LYS A 406 -24.23 11.45 -7.21
CA LYS A 406 -25.28 11.13 -8.18
C LYS A 406 -24.75 10.32 -9.37
N GLY A 407 -23.63 10.72 -9.96
CA GLY A 407 -22.97 10.00 -11.04
C GLY A 407 -22.66 8.55 -10.66
N LEU A 408 -22.11 8.32 -9.46
CA LEU A 408 -21.82 6.98 -8.95
C LEU A 408 -23.09 6.11 -8.87
N VAL A 409 -24.19 6.68 -8.35
CA VAL A 409 -25.50 6.00 -8.28
C VAL A 409 -26.02 5.68 -9.68
N ASP A 410 -26.06 6.66 -10.58
CA ASP A 410 -26.52 6.48 -11.97
C ASP A 410 -25.72 5.35 -12.67
N GLY A 411 -24.40 5.30 -12.46
CA GLY A 411 -23.53 4.25 -13.01
C GLY A 411 -23.86 2.85 -12.49
N ILE A 412 -24.13 2.71 -11.19
CA ILE A 412 -24.53 1.43 -10.60
C ILE A 412 -25.83 0.93 -11.25
N TYR A 413 -26.82 1.82 -11.45
CA TYR A 413 -28.09 1.46 -12.08
C TYR A 413 -27.94 1.10 -13.56
N GLU A 414 -27.13 1.84 -14.32
CA GLU A 414 -26.84 1.51 -15.73
C GLU A 414 -26.12 0.15 -15.86
N GLY A 415 -25.22 -0.14 -14.92
CA GLY A 415 -24.59 -1.45 -14.79
C GLY A 415 -25.50 -2.56 -14.26
N LYS A 416 -26.80 -2.27 -14.05
CA LYS A 416 -27.81 -3.19 -13.48
C LYS A 416 -27.39 -3.76 -12.12
N GLY A 417 -26.71 -2.95 -11.32
CA GLY A 417 -26.33 -3.29 -9.96
C GLY A 417 -27.58 -3.53 -9.11
N GLY A 418 -27.58 -4.65 -8.36
CA GLY A 418 -28.70 -4.98 -7.49
C GLY A 418 -28.86 -4.01 -6.32
N PRO A 419 -30.01 -4.04 -5.61
CA PRO A 419 -30.31 -3.15 -4.48
C PRO A 419 -29.27 -3.17 -3.36
N GLU A 420 -28.53 -4.27 -3.22
CA GLU A 420 -27.45 -4.42 -2.24
C GLU A 420 -26.24 -3.53 -2.58
N ILE A 421 -25.91 -3.36 -3.86
CA ILE A 421 -24.81 -2.50 -4.33
C ILE A 421 -25.20 -1.04 -4.15
N THR A 422 -26.43 -0.67 -4.52
CA THR A 422 -26.93 0.71 -4.37
C THR A 422 -27.02 1.15 -2.91
N LYS A 423 -27.35 0.24 -1.98
CA LYS A 423 -27.37 0.53 -0.54
C LYS A 423 -25.98 0.78 0.05
N ALA A 424 -24.92 0.25 -0.58
CA ALA A 424 -23.55 0.43 -0.10
C ALA A 424 -23.04 1.88 -0.26
N VAL A 425 -23.63 2.64 -1.19
CA VAL A 425 -23.48 4.09 -1.44
C VAL A 425 -24.11 4.92 -0.29
N SER A 426 -24.08 4.43 0.94
CA SER A 426 -24.50 5.20 2.13
C SER A 426 -23.58 4.88 3.28
N SER A 427 -23.12 3.63 3.32
CA SER A 427 -22.03 3.20 4.18
C SER A 427 -20.72 3.95 3.89
N GLY A 428 -20.47 4.40 2.65
CA GLY A 428 -19.31 5.21 2.30
C GLY A 428 -19.31 6.57 2.99
N ILE A 429 -20.43 7.31 2.89
CA ILE A 429 -20.64 8.60 3.57
C ILE A 429 -20.64 8.41 5.09
N ASP A 430 -21.28 7.37 5.62
CA ASP A 430 -21.32 7.10 7.05
C ASP A 430 -19.91 6.90 7.63
N ASN A 431 -19.07 6.15 6.92
CA ASN A 431 -17.69 5.83 7.32
C ASN A 431 -16.66 6.90 6.93
N SER A 432 -17.08 8.00 6.32
CA SER A 432 -16.20 9.12 5.99
C SER A 432 -15.91 10.01 7.22
N ASN A 433 -14.79 10.73 7.18
CA ASN A 433 -14.35 11.64 8.23
C ASN A 433 -14.88 13.08 8.10
N ILE A 434 -15.86 13.31 7.22
CA ILE A 434 -16.46 14.64 7.02
C ILE A 434 -17.46 15.01 8.11
N ASN A 435 -17.84 16.28 8.18
CA ASN A 435 -18.75 16.75 9.23
C ASN A 435 -20.20 16.28 8.97
N ASN A 436 -21.02 16.25 10.02
CA ASN A 436 -22.40 15.75 9.93
C ASN A 436 -23.28 16.53 8.95
N SER A 437 -23.08 17.84 8.80
CA SER A 437 -23.87 18.64 7.85
C SER A 437 -23.59 18.23 6.41
N GLU A 438 -22.33 17.96 6.06
CA GLU A 438 -21.95 17.47 4.74
C GLU A 438 -22.45 16.03 4.52
N LYS A 439 -22.39 15.17 5.55
CA LYS A 439 -22.96 13.80 5.47
C LYS A 439 -24.44 13.83 5.11
N GLU A 440 -25.24 14.68 5.77
CA GLU A 440 -26.67 14.81 5.49
C GLU A 440 -26.95 15.32 4.08
N ALA A 441 -26.17 16.29 3.59
CA ALA A 441 -26.31 16.81 2.24
C ALA A 441 -26.02 15.73 1.17
N LEU A 442 -24.89 15.02 1.30
CA LEU A 442 -24.52 13.95 0.37
C LEU A 442 -25.52 12.78 0.41
N LYS A 443 -26.03 12.40 1.59
CA LYS A 443 -27.10 11.39 1.72
C LYS A 443 -28.35 11.81 0.96
N LYS A 444 -28.78 13.07 1.12
CA LYS A 444 -29.94 13.59 0.41
C LYS A 444 -29.76 13.57 -1.11
N ALA A 445 -28.57 13.96 -1.60
CA ALA A 445 -28.24 13.89 -3.02
C ALA A 445 -28.29 12.45 -3.55
N LYS A 446 -27.75 11.50 -2.80
CA LYS A 446 -27.79 10.07 -3.12
C LYS A 446 -29.21 9.49 -3.11
N ASP A 447 -30.03 9.83 -2.12
CA ASP A 447 -31.40 9.32 -2.04
C ASP A 447 -32.25 9.86 -3.19
N ALA A 448 -32.09 11.15 -3.53
CA ALA A 448 -32.73 11.74 -4.71
C ALA A 448 -32.25 11.09 -6.03
N ALA A 449 -30.96 10.78 -6.14
CA ALA A 449 -30.41 10.07 -7.30
C ALA A 449 -30.98 8.64 -7.42
N SER A 450 -31.08 7.93 -6.29
CA SER A 450 -31.62 6.57 -6.23
C SER A 450 -33.10 6.54 -6.62
N GLU A 451 -33.89 7.49 -6.11
CA GLU A 451 -35.31 7.63 -6.47
C GLU A 451 -35.48 7.94 -7.96
N ALA A 452 -34.70 8.89 -8.50
CA ALA A 452 -34.75 9.24 -9.91
C ALA A 452 -34.34 8.07 -10.84
N ALA A 453 -33.38 7.25 -10.42
CA ALA A 453 -32.96 6.07 -11.16
C ALA A 453 -34.04 4.98 -11.15
N LEU A 454 -34.68 4.73 -10.00
CA LEU A 454 -35.80 3.80 -9.87
C LEU A 454 -37.01 4.24 -10.72
N ASP A 455 -37.30 5.54 -10.77
CA ASP A 455 -38.36 6.08 -11.62
C ASP A 455 -38.05 5.84 -13.10
N ARG A 456 -36.81 6.06 -13.54
CA ARG A 456 -36.35 5.78 -14.91
C ARG A 456 -36.46 4.29 -15.24
N GLU A 457 -36.07 3.40 -14.33
CA GLU A 457 -36.18 1.96 -14.52
C GLU A 457 -37.65 1.53 -14.62
N THR A 458 -38.51 2.10 -13.78
CA THR A 458 -39.96 1.88 -13.83
C THR A 458 -40.57 2.36 -15.15
N GLN A 459 -40.12 3.52 -15.65
CA GLN A 459 -40.53 4.03 -16.97
C GLN A 459 -40.06 3.12 -18.10
N ASN A 460 -38.79 2.70 -18.09
CA ASN A 460 -38.23 1.78 -19.09
C ASN A 460 -38.95 0.43 -19.09
N LEU A 461 -39.30 -0.12 -17.91
CA LEU A 461 -40.13 -1.31 -17.79
C LEU A 461 -41.52 -1.07 -18.38
N THR A 462 -42.14 0.08 -18.09
CA THR A 462 -43.46 0.45 -18.61
C THR A 462 -43.45 0.62 -20.14
N GLU A 463 -42.40 1.20 -20.72
CA GLU A 463 -42.23 1.33 -22.17
C GLU A 463 -41.88 0.01 -22.85
N GLY A 464 -41.02 -0.82 -22.23
CA GLY A 464 -40.72 -2.17 -22.69
C GLY A 464 -41.95 -3.07 -22.72
N LEU A 465 -42.84 -2.94 -21.72
CA LEU A 465 -44.13 -3.61 -21.67
C LEU A 465 -45.12 -3.10 -22.73
N LYS A 466 -45.01 -1.84 -23.18
CA LYS A 466 -45.80 -1.28 -24.29
C LYS A 466 -45.25 -1.69 -25.67
N GLY A 467 -43.93 -1.91 -25.79
CA GLY A 467 -43.26 -2.31 -27.04
C GLY A 467 -43.33 -3.80 -27.34
N GLN A 468 -43.49 -4.64 -26.31
CA GLN A 468 -44.05 -5.98 -26.48
C GLN A 468 -45.54 -5.78 -26.76
N ASN A 469 -46.09 -6.38 -27.83
CA ASN A 469 -47.54 -6.44 -28.08
C ASN A 469 -48.22 -7.32 -27.01
N ILE A 470 -48.10 -6.93 -25.75
CA ILE A 470 -49.06 -7.25 -24.73
C ILE A 470 -50.12 -6.18 -24.96
N GLU A 471 -51.20 -6.55 -25.66
CA GLU A 471 -52.44 -5.76 -25.65
C GLU A 471 -52.58 -5.20 -24.24
N GLU A 472 -52.69 -3.87 -24.11
CA GLU A 472 -52.99 -3.22 -22.84
C GLU A 472 -54.02 -4.11 -22.14
N PRO A 473 -53.67 -4.81 -21.03
CA PRO A 473 -54.71 -5.47 -20.29
C PRO A 473 -55.45 -4.29 -19.71
N LYS A 474 -56.56 -3.89 -20.32
CA LYS A 474 -57.52 -2.94 -19.75
C LYS A 474 -58.18 -3.68 -18.60
N PRO A 475 -57.65 -3.64 -17.36
CA PRO A 475 -58.20 -4.47 -16.30
C PRO A 475 -59.50 -3.81 -15.80
N ARG A 476 -59.65 -2.49 -16.04
CA ARG A 476 -60.79 -1.71 -15.60
C ARG A 476 -62.04 -1.96 -16.44
N ASP A 477 -61.93 -2.00 -17.76
CA ASP A 477 -63.11 -2.19 -18.63
C ASP A 477 -63.64 -3.64 -18.50
N ASP A 478 -62.74 -4.62 -18.39
CA ASP A 478 -63.11 -6.04 -18.36
C ASP A 478 -63.68 -6.49 -17.00
N ILE A 479 -63.20 -5.91 -15.89
CA ILE A 479 -63.79 -6.14 -14.56
C ILE A 479 -65.12 -5.40 -14.42
N TYR A 480 -65.25 -4.18 -14.93
CA TYR A 480 -66.50 -3.41 -14.82
C TYR A 480 -67.60 -4.05 -15.68
N ASN A 481 -67.28 -4.48 -16.91
CA ASN A 481 -68.24 -5.18 -17.78
C ASN A 481 -68.63 -6.56 -17.21
N LYS A 482 -67.68 -7.33 -16.66
CA LYS A 482 -68.02 -8.63 -16.02
C LYS A 482 -68.75 -8.47 -14.68
N ALA A 483 -68.46 -7.42 -13.90
CA ALA A 483 -69.24 -7.09 -12.71
C ALA A 483 -70.67 -6.67 -13.08
N GLN A 484 -70.83 -5.98 -14.20
CA GLN A 484 -72.15 -5.62 -14.75
C GLN A 484 -72.90 -6.86 -15.28
N ASP A 485 -72.21 -7.81 -15.92
CA ASP A 485 -72.79 -9.09 -16.35
C ASP A 485 -73.19 -9.97 -15.16
N VAL A 486 -72.39 -9.98 -14.09
CA VAL A 486 -72.72 -10.66 -12.82
C VAL A 486 -73.89 -9.97 -12.12
N ALA A 487 -73.95 -8.63 -12.11
CA ALA A 487 -75.08 -7.87 -11.58
C ALA A 487 -76.37 -8.09 -12.38
N ASN A 488 -76.28 -8.19 -13.71
CA ASN A 488 -77.39 -8.50 -14.60
C ASN A 488 -77.86 -9.96 -14.46
N ALA A 489 -76.93 -10.91 -14.30
CA ALA A 489 -77.23 -12.31 -14.01
C ALA A 489 -77.91 -12.48 -12.64
N LEU A 490 -77.43 -11.77 -11.61
CA LEU A 490 -78.08 -11.70 -10.29
C LEU A 490 -79.49 -11.10 -10.37
N LYS A 491 -79.67 -10.03 -11.13
CA LYS A 491 -81.00 -9.42 -11.35
C LYS A 491 -81.97 -10.39 -12.03
N ASN A 492 -81.52 -11.12 -13.05
CA ASN A 492 -82.33 -12.14 -13.76
C ASN A 492 -82.61 -13.41 -12.93
N VAL A 493 -81.86 -13.67 -11.86
CA VAL A 493 -82.12 -14.76 -10.90
C VAL A 493 -83.03 -14.29 -9.75
N ILE A 494 -82.90 -13.04 -9.31
CA ILE A 494 -83.66 -12.47 -8.19
C ILE A 494 -85.09 -12.09 -8.63
N THR A 495 -85.29 -11.55 -9.83
CA THR A 495 -86.60 -11.08 -10.30
C THR A 495 -87.64 -12.22 -10.46
N PRO A 496 -87.33 -13.40 -11.03
CA PRO A 496 -88.30 -14.51 -11.10
C PRO A 496 -88.59 -15.13 -9.73
N VAL A 497 -87.66 -15.04 -8.77
CA VAL A 497 -87.84 -15.55 -7.40
C VAL A 497 -88.70 -14.59 -6.56
N LEU A 498 -88.64 -13.28 -6.82
CA LEU A 498 -89.49 -12.28 -6.17
C LEU A 498 -90.89 -12.17 -6.80
N ASP A 499 -91.01 -12.33 -8.13
CA ASP A 499 -92.29 -12.17 -8.84
C ASP A 499 -93.14 -13.45 -8.91
N ALA A 500 -92.57 -14.65 -8.67
CA ALA A 500 -93.34 -15.90 -8.72
C ALA A 500 -94.12 -16.24 -7.44
N HIS A 501 -93.85 -15.61 -6.29
CA HIS A 501 -94.57 -15.88 -5.04
C HIS A 501 -94.65 -14.66 -4.10
N PRO A 502 -95.70 -13.81 -4.20
CA PRO A 502 -95.93 -12.71 -3.25
C PRO A 502 -96.31 -13.20 -1.84
N GLU A 503 -96.76 -14.45 -1.71
CA GLU A 503 -97.19 -15.07 -0.46
C GLU A 503 -96.67 -16.51 -0.38
N LYS A 504 -95.44 -16.69 0.11
CA LYS A 504 -94.99 -17.87 0.86
C LYS A 504 -93.55 -17.64 1.32
N ARG A 505 -93.44 -17.08 2.53
CA ARG A 505 -92.22 -17.11 3.33
C ARG A 505 -91.96 -18.56 3.73
N GLU A 506 -90.89 -19.15 3.20
CA GLU A 506 -89.96 -20.09 3.88
C GLU A 506 -89.17 -20.88 2.84
N VAL A 507 -88.16 -20.23 2.25
CA VAL A 507 -86.97 -20.97 1.80
C VAL A 507 -86.12 -21.15 3.05
N SER A 508 -85.82 -22.38 3.44
CA SER A 508 -85.05 -22.63 4.68
C SER A 508 -83.71 -21.88 4.62
N LYS A 509 -83.34 -21.23 5.72
CA LYS A 509 -82.05 -20.51 5.82
C LYS A 509 -80.87 -21.42 5.44
N GLU A 510 -80.94 -22.72 5.75
CA GLU A 510 -79.95 -23.72 5.36
C GLU A 510 -79.70 -23.78 3.84
N GLU A 511 -80.75 -23.74 3.03
CA GLU A 511 -80.63 -23.92 1.57
C GLU A 511 -80.12 -22.65 0.88
N VAL A 512 -80.55 -21.48 1.37
CA VAL A 512 -80.01 -20.18 0.95
C VAL A 512 -78.55 -20.05 1.35
N VAL A 513 -78.18 -20.46 2.57
CA VAL A 513 -76.79 -20.45 3.05
C VAL A 513 -75.94 -21.46 2.28
N LYS A 514 -76.44 -22.66 1.95
CA LYS A 514 -75.70 -23.65 1.13
C LYS A 514 -75.44 -23.14 -0.28
N LYS A 515 -76.45 -22.58 -0.97
CA LYS A 515 -76.28 -22.03 -2.31
C LYS A 515 -75.37 -20.80 -2.31
N THR A 516 -75.49 -19.94 -1.30
CA THR A 516 -74.61 -18.76 -1.15
C THR A 516 -73.16 -19.17 -0.83
N SER A 517 -72.96 -20.17 0.04
CA SER A 517 -71.63 -20.73 0.31
C SER A 517 -71.00 -21.40 -0.90
N ASN A 518 -71.77 -22.16 -1.70
CA ASN A 518 -71.23 -22.76 -2.93
C ASN A 518 -70.80 -21.69 -3.95
N ILE A 519 -71.61 -20.65 -4.14
CA ILE A 519 -71.27 -19.53 -5.03
C ILE A 519 -70.04 -18.76 -4.52
N LEU A 520 -69.95 -18.51 -3.21
CA LEU A 520 -68.76 -17.89 -2.60
C LEU A 520 -67.51 -18.76 -2.75
N ASN A 521 -67.65 -20.08 -2.66
CA ASN A 521 -66.54 -21.02 -2.81
C ASN A 521 -66.05 -21.10 -4.27
N ASP A 522 -66.96 -21.02 -5.25
CA ASP A 522 -66.62 -20.97 -6.67
C ASP A 522 -65.95 -19.63 -7.05
N ILE A 523 -66.41 -18.51 -6.48
CA ILE A 523 -65.75 -17.21 -6.62
C ILE A 523 -64.35 -17.24 -5.99
N SER A 524 -64.21 -17.86 -4.81
CA SER A 524 -62.92 -18.00 -4.12
C SER A 524 -61.92 -18.83 -4.94
N LYS A 525 -62.36 -19.95 -5.52
CA LYS A 525 -61.51 -20.76 -6.42
C LYS A 525 -61.07 -19.98 -7.66
N LEU A 526 -61.98 -19.27 -8.31
CA LEU A 526 -61.68 -18.48 -9.49
C LEU A 526 -60.71 -17.32 -9.19
N ALA A 527 -60.86 -16.69 -8.02
CA ALA A 527 -59.95 -15.64 -7.56
C ALA A 527 -58.54 -16.20 -7.26
N VAL A 528 -58.44 -17.35 -6.59
CA VAL A 528 -57.15 -18.02 -6.30
C VAL A 528 -56.45 -18.46 -7.58
N GLU A 529 -57.19 -19.00 -8.56
CA GLU A 529 -56.67 -19.39 -9.86
C GLU A 529 -56.11 -18.18 -10.63
N LYS A 530 -56.84 -17.06 -10.66
CA LYS A 530 -56.37 -15.83 -11.30
C LYS A 530 -55.17 -15.20 -10.60
N VAL A 531 -55.15 -15.20 -9.26
CA VAL A 531 -53.99 -14.69 -8.48
C VAL A 531 -52.76 -15.55 -8.70
N ASN A 532 -52.91 -16.87 -8.82
CA ASN A 532 -51.79 -17.76 -9.13
C ASN A 532 -51.27 -17.56 -10.56
N ASN A 533 -52.15 -17.34 -11.54
CA ASN A 533 -51.74 -17.00 -12.91
C ASN A 533 -51.03 -15.64 -12.98
N PHE A 534 -51.51 -14.64 -12.25
CA PHE A 534 -50.80 -13.36 -12.12
C PHE A 534 -49.43 -13.50 -11.44
N ARG A 535 -49.31 -14.34 -10.40
CA ARG A 535 -48.04 -14.61 -9.71
C ARG A 535 -47.05 -15.37 -10.59
N ALA A 536 -47.53 -16.27 -11.46
CA ALA A 536 -46.70 -16.96 -12.45
C ALA A 536 -46.20 -16.01 -13.55
N MET A 537 -47.00 -15.00 -13.92
CA MET A 537 -46.66 -14.01 -14.93
C MET A 537 -45.68 -12.93 -14.43
N LEU A 538 -45.53 -12.79 -13.10
CA LEU A 538 -44.69 -11.78 -12.44
C LEU A 538 -43.37 -12.31 -11.84
N SER A 539 -43.05 -13.61 -12.00
CA SER A 539 -41.79 -14.19 -11.50
C SER A 539 -40.68 -14.19 -12.59
N PRO A 540 -39.42 -13.83 -12.29
CA PRO A 540 -38.37 -13.65 -13.32
C PRO A 540 -37.81 -14.95 -13.90
N ASP A 541 -37.97 -16.08 -13.21
CA ASP A 541 -37.60 -17.41 -13.72
C ASP A 541 -38.84 -18.11 -14.27
N GLY A 542 -38.95 -18.18 -15.59
CA GLY A 542 -40.08 -18.77 -16.33
C GLY A 542 -40.21 -20.29 -16.21
N ASN A 543 -40.17 -20.87 -15.00
CA ASN A 543 -40.29 -22.32 -14.81
C ASN A 543 -40.94 -22.77 -13.49
N LEU A 544 -41.93 -22.03 -12.99
CA LEU A 544 -42.79 -22.51 -11.90
C LEU A 544 -44.01 -23.26 -12.44
N LYS A 545 -43.98 -24.60 -12.35
CA LYS A 545 -45.13 -25.47 -12.64
C LYS A 545 -46.38 -25.01 -11.88
N THR A 546 -47.51 -24.98 -12.58
CA THR A 546 -48.83 -24.63 -12.03
C THR A 546 -49.24 -25.59 -10.91
N LEU A 547 -50.20 -25.18 -10.07
CA LEU A 547 -50.68 -26.02 -8.96
C LEU A 547 -51.28 -27.34 -9.45
N GLU A 548 -51.91 -27.35 -10.64
CA GLU A 548 -52.39 -28.56 -11.30
C GLU A 548 -51.25 -29.46 -11.78
N GLU A 549 -50.18 -28.90 -12.35
CA GLU A 549 -48.99 -29.68 -12.76
C GLU A 549 -48.26 -30.28 -11.56
N LYS A 550 -48.15 -29.56 -10.43
CA LYS A 550 -47.61 -30.10 -9.18
C LYS A 550 -48.51 -31.19 -8.60
N ARG A 551 -49.83 -31.08 -8.76
CA ARG A 551 -50.78 -32.09 -8.31
C ARG A 551 -50.71 -33.34 -9.19
N ALA A 552 -50.64 -33.18 -10.50
CA ALA A 552 -50.47 -34.28 -11.46
C ALA A 552 -49.13 -35.00 -11.26
N GLU A 553 -48.05 -34.27 -10.99
CA GLU A 553 -46.73 -34.86 -10.70
C GLU A 553 -46.69 -35.58 -9.35
N SER A 554 -47.38 -35.07 -8.32
CA SER A 554 -47.56 -35.78 -7.05
C SER A 554 -48.41 -37.04 -7.20
N THR A 555 -49.51 -36.98 -7.97
CA THR A 555 -50.36 -38.15 -8.24
C THR A 555 -49.60 -39.21 -9.01
N LYS A 556 -48.78 -38.82 -9.99
CA LYS A 556 -47.93 -39.73 -10.77
C LYS A 556 -46.83 -40.39 -9.91
N LYS A 557 -46.21 -39.65 -8.98
CA LYS A 557 -45.23 -40.19 -8.01
C LYS A 557 -45.85 -41.14 -7.00
N VAL A 558 -47.11 -40.91 -6.61
CA VAL A 558 -47.85 -41.82 -5.71
C VAL A 558 -48.23 -43.11 -6.45
N ASP A 559 -48.66 -43.04 -7.70
CA ASP A 559 -48.98 -44.23 -8.52
C ASP A 559 -47.73 -45.07 -8.87
N GLU A 560 -46.56 -44.46 -8.99
CA GLU A 560 -45.27 -45.17 -9.16
C GLU A 560 -44.77 -45.84 -7.87
N LEU A 561 -45.23 -45.40 -6.70
CA LEU A 561 -44.91 -45.99 -5.39
C LEU A 561 -45.87 -47.12 -4.97
N VAL A 562 -46.99 -47.26 -5.68
CA VAL A 562 -48.04 -48.27 -5.41
C VAL A 562 -48.01 -49.42 -6.44
N LYS A 563 -47.10 -49.36 -7.42
CA LYS A 563 -46.65 -50.51 -8.22
C LYS A 563 -45.34 -51.04 -7.67
#